data_AF-A0AAP3GXR3-F1
#
_entry.id   AF-A0AAP3GXR3-F1
#
_cell.length_a   1.000
_cell.length_b   1.000
_cell.length_c   1.000
_cell.angle_alpha   90.00
_cell.angle_beta   90.00
_cell.angle_gamma   90.00
#
_symmetry.space_group_name_H-M   'P 1'
#
loop_
_entity.id
_entity.type
_entity.pdbx_description
1 polymer ?
#
loop_
_entity_poly.entity_id
_entity_poly.type
_entity_poly.pdbx_seq_one_letter_code
_entity_poly.pdbx_strand_id
1 'polypeptide(L)'
;MALNMAPFANTGLKATLSNMELAVLKLRKVVATTATESNHYNATIAVIADHNTITKSNGDQTLDPNLGETFVVRINKENLPDVHGIIPNIRLVNPVIHTIYATSAENSTFATINCSISAQGIEFPQTTSSNNKGQGSGR
;
A
#
# COMPACT_ATOMS: atom_id res chain seq x y z
N MET A 1 -28.88 9.70 -1.66
CA MET A 1 -27.71 9.97 -2.52
C MET A 1 -26.45 9.65 -1.73
N ALA A 2 -25.56 8.82 -2.26
CA ALA A 2 -24.27 8.54 -1.63
C ALA A 2 -23.20 9.47 -2.23
N LEU A 3 -22.50 10.23 -1.39
CA LEU A 3 -21.38 11.07 -1.81
C LEU A 3 -20.19 10.16 -2.17
N ASN A 4 -19.77 10.12 -3.43
CA ASN A 4 -18.55 9.42 -3.82
C ASN A 4 -17.33 10.26 -3.41
N MET A 5 -16.60 9.79 -2.40
CA MET A 5 -15.41 10.48 -1.90
C MET A 5 -14.12 10.14 -2.66
N ALA A 6 -14.16 9.19 -3.61
CA ALA A 6 -12.96 8.76 -4.34
C ALA A 6 -12.23 9.90 -5.07
N PRO A 7 -12.90 10.88 -5.72
CA PRO A 7 -12.21 12.01 -6.35
C PRO A 7 -11.40 12.84 -5.34
N PHE A 8 -12.00 13.15 -4.18
CA PHE A 8 -11.34 13.92 -3.11
C PHE A 8 -10.11 13.17 -2.57
N ALA A 9 -10.26 11.88 -2.30
CA ALA A 9 -9.16 11.08 -1.79
C ALA A 9 -8.01 10.93 -2.79
N ASN A 10 -8.33 10.78 -4.08
CA ASN A 10 -7.31 10.69 -5.15
C ASN A 10 -6.47 11.97 -5.29
N THR A 11 -6.99 13.15 -4.95
CA THR A 11 -6.22 14.41 -4.99
C THR A 11 -5.01 14.39 -4.04
N GLY A 12 -5.14 13.78 -2.87
CA GLY A 12 -4.07 13.69 -1.86
C GLY A 12 -3.28 12.39 -1.85
N LEU A 13 -3.86 11.30 -2.39
CA LEU A 13 -3.37 9.94 -2.22
C LEU A 13 -1.89 9.75 -2.56
N LYS A 14 -1.46 10.26 -3.72
CA LYS A 14 -0.07 10.08 -4.19
C LYS A 14 0.93 10.72 -3.24
N ALA A 15 0.64 11.94 -2.78
CA ALA A 15 1.49 12.65 -1.82
C ALA A 15 1.54 11.89 -0.48
N THR A 16 0.38 11.49 0.05
CA THR A 16 0.28 10.72 1.29
C THR A 16 1.10 9.44 1.25
N LEU A 17 0.91 8.60 0.23
CA LEU A 17 1.63 7.32 0.11
C LEU A 17 3.13 7.48 -0.20
N SER A 18 3.55 8.62 -0.76
CA SER A 18 4.97 8.92 -0.99
C SER A 18 5.70 9.30 0.30
N ASN A 19 4.98 9.89 1.26
CA ASN A 19 5.52 10.24 2.57
C ASN A 19 5.51 9.06 3.54
N MET A 20 4.66 8.06 3.32
CA MET A 20 4.63 6.85 4.14
C MET A 20 5.81 5.91 3.82
N GLU A 21 6.28 5.19 4.82
CA GLU A 21 7.15 4.02 4.66
C GLU A 21 6.29 2.77 4.62
N LEU A 22 6.41 2.00 3.55
CA LEU A 22 5.52 0.86 3.26
C LEU A 22 6.33 -0.42 3.12
N ALA A 23 5.80 -1.52 3.66
CA ALA A 23 6.28 -2.88 3.42
C ALA A 23 5.26 -3.67 2.60
N VAL A 24 5.70 -4.51 1.68
CA VAL A 24 4.85 -5.58 1.17
C VAL A 24 5.08 -6.83 1.99
N LEU A 25 4.00 -7.40 2.53
CA LEU A 25 4.02 -8.64 3.32
C LEU A 25 3.76 -9.88 2.45
N LYS A 26 2.98 -9.68 1.38
CA LYS A 26 2.53 -10.74 0.50
C LYS A 26 2.17 -10.17 -0.85
N LEU A 27 2.60 -10.83 -1.92
CA LEU A 27 2.20 -10.52 -3.28
C LEU A 27 1.74 -11.82 -3.95
N ARG A 28 0.46 -11.90 -4.32
CA ARG A 28 -0.13 -13.10 -4.92
C ARG A 28 -0.77 -12.76 -6.27
N LYS A 29 -0.39 -13.50 -7.31
CA LYS A 29 -1.06 -13.45 -8.61
C LYS A 29 -2.50 -13.97 -8.51
N VAL A 30 -3.43 -13.21 -9.08
CA VAL A 30 -4.82 -13.58 -9.28
C VAL A 30 -5.03 -13.75 -10.78
N VAL A 31 -5.40 -14.96 -11.17
CA VAL A 31 -5.66 -15.31 -12.56
C VAL A 31 -7.10 -14.94 -12.89
N ALA A 32 -7.30 -14.19 -13.97
CA ALA A 32 -8.62 -13.84 -14.47
C ALA A 32 -9.43 -15.10 -14.78
N THR A 33 -10.68 -15.13 -14.32
CA THR A 33 -11.58 -16.27 -14.54
C THR A 33 -12.52 -16.04 -15.72
N THR A 34 -12.58 -14.81 -16.22
CA THR A 34 -13.43 -14.37 -17.32
C THR A 34 -12.64 -13.56 -18.35
N ALA A 35 -13.11 -13.52 -19.60
CA ALA A 35 -12.44 -12.80 -20.69
C ALA A 35 -12.43 -11.27 -20.51
N THR A 36 -13.31 -10.73 -19.66
CA THR A 36 -13.40 -9.30 -19.36
C THR A 36 -12.44 -8.86 -18.25
N GLU A 37 -11.81 -9.80 -17.55
CA GLU A 37 -10.88 -9.52 -16.47
C GLU A 37 -9.43 -9.69 -16.92
N SER A 38 -8.55 -8.84 -16.40
CA SER A 38 -7.11 -9.00 -16.53
C SER A 38 -6.52 -9.67 -15.28
N ASN A 39 -5.47 -10.46 -15.51
CA ASN A 39 -4.60 -10.94 -14.45
C ASN A 39 -4.10 -9.73 -13.64
N HIS A 40 -4.05 -9.89 -12.33
CA HIS A 40 -3.55 -8.85 -11.43
C HIS A 40 -2.84 -9.50 -10.25
N TYR A 41 -2.22 -8.69 -9.41
CA TYR A 41 -1.70 -9.15 -8.13
C TYR A 41 -2.44 -8.48 -6.99
N ASN A 42 -2.70 -9.23 -5.92
CA ASN A 42 -3.09 -8.64 -4.64
C ASN A 42 -1.84 -8.51 -3.78
N ALA A 43 -1.49 -7.28 -3.45
CA ALA A 43 -0.42 -6.93 -2.53
C ALA A 43 -1.02 -6.63 -1.15
N THR A 44 -0.59 -7.37 -0.13
CA THR A 44 -0.85 -6.98 1.27
C THR A 44 0.28 -6.07 1.71
N ILE A 45 -0.06 -4.82 2.01
CA ILE A 45 0.88 -3.76 2.38
C ILE A 45 0.71 -3.42 3.85
N ALA A 46 1.82 -3.23 4.55
CA ALA A 46 1.87 -2.72 5.90
C ALA A 46 2.46 -1.31 5.91
N VAL A 47 1.93 -0.46 6.78
CA VAL A 47 2.52 0.84 7.10
C VAL A 47 3.62 0.66 8.15
N ILE A 48 4.86 0.97 7.80
CA ILE A 48 6.03 0.95 8.69
C ILE A 48 6.17 2.28 9.43
N ALA A 49 5.83 3.38 8.78
CA ALA A 49 5.74 4.72 9.36
C ALA A 49 4.85 5.56 8.46
N ASP A 50 4.05 6.47 9.03
CA ASP A 50 3.25 7.40 8.24
C ASP A 50 3.68 8.86 8.38
N HIS A 51 4.58 9.13 9.33
CA HIS A 51 5.16 10.43 9.65
C HIS A 51 4.12 11.50 9.96
N ASN A 52 2.93 11.11 10.42
CA ASN A 52 1.87 12.01 10.87
C ASN A 52 1.80 12.07 12.39
N THR A 53 1.32 13.21 12.88
CA THR A 53 0.94 13.39 14.28
C THR A 53 -0.52 13.83 14.34
N ILE A 54 -1.33 13.09 15.09
CA ILE A 54 -2.71 13.47 15.36
C ILE A 54 -2.80 14.01 16.78
N THR A 55 -3.34 15.21 16.93
CA THR A 55 -3.72 15.78 18.23
C THR A 55 -5.20 15.44 18.48
N LYS A 56 -5.46 14.68 19.54
CA LYS A 56 -6.80 14.33 19.99
C LYS A 56 -7.48 15.53 20.66
N SER A 57 -8.79 15.45 20.82
CA SER A 57 -9.61 16.51 21.42
C SER A 57 -9.22 16.86 22.86
N ASN A 58 -8.60 15.92 23.59
CA ASN A 58 -8.07 16.13 24.93
C ASN A 58 -6.63 16.69 24.97
N GLY A 59 -6.04 17.00 23.81
CA GLY A 59 -4.66 17.51 23.69
C GLY A 59 -3.58 16.44 23.55
N ASP A 60 -3.92 15.15 23.68
CA ASP A 60 -2.94 14.07 23.51
C ASP A 60 -2.47 13.97 22.07
N GLN A 61 -1.16 13.77 21.89
CA GLN A 61 -0.56 13.56 20.58
C GLN A 61 -0.30 12.07 20.35
N THR A 62 -0.61 11.59 19.15
CA THR A 62 -0.26 10.24 18.68
C THR A 62 0.58 10.38 17.43
N LEU A 63 1.85 9.94 17.52
CA LEU A 63 2.78 9.83 16.41
C LEU A 63 2.53 8.51 15.67
N ASP A 64 2.64 8.54 14.34
CA ASP A 64 2.43 7.39 13.45
C ASP A 64 1.13 6.62 13.73
N PRO A 65 -0.05 7.29 13.67
CA PRO A 65 -1.32 6.68 14.01
C PRO A 65 -1.68 5.44 13.18
N ASN A 66 -1.11 5.30 11.97
CA ASN A 66 -1.34 4.14 11.11
C ASN A 66 -0.22 3.08 11.22
N LEU A 67 0.74 3.22 12.15
CA LEU A 67 1.81 2.24 12.34
C LEU A 67 1.23 0.83 12.56
N GLY A 68 1.66 -0.13 11.73
CA GLY A 68 1.22 -1.52 11.82
C GLY A 68 -0.11 -1.82 11.14
N GLU A 69 -0.83 -0.80 10.63
CA GLU A 69 -2.01 -1.01 9.81
C GLU A 69 -1.67 -1.70 8.50
N THR A 70 -2.60 -2.53 8.02
CA THR A 70 -2.44 -3.26 6.77
C THR A 70 -3.61 -3.02 5.83
N PHE A 71 -3.30 -2.95 4.54
CA PHE A 71 -4.30 -2.79 3.50
C PHE A 71 -3.93 -3.59 2.26
N VAL A 72 -4.93 -3.92 1.44
CA VAL A 72 -4.74 -4.68 0.21
C VAL A 72 -4.81 -3.73 -0.98
N VAL A 73 -3.82 -3.83 -1.88
CA VAL A 73 -3.78 -3.08 -3.12
C VAL A 73 -3.78 -4.03 -4.31
N ARG A 74 -4.65 -3.78 -5.28
CA ARG A 74 -4.61 -4.46 -6.58
C ARG A 74 -3.51 -3.85 -7.43
N ILE A 75 -2.51 -4.64 -7.83
CA ILE A 75 -1.43 -4.21 -8.71
C ILE A 75 -1.70 -4.69 -10.13
N ASN A 76 -1.84 -3.73 -11.05
CA ASN A 76 -2.10 -3.96 -12.47
C ASN A 76 -0.78 -3.96 -13.26
N LYS A 77 0.08 -4.95 -13.00
CA LYS A 77 1.37 -5.13 -13.68
C LYS A 77 1.60 -6.60 -13.99
N GLU A 78 2.19 -6.86 -15.17
CA GLU A 78 2.60 -8.20 -15.55
C GLU A 78 3.98 -8.56 -14.97
N ASN A 79 4.19 -9.85 -14.72
CA ASN A 79 5.50 -10.43 -14.36
C ASN A 79 6.13 -9.85 -13.07
N LEU A 80 5.34 -9.71 -12.01
CA LEU A 80 5.89 -9.43 -10.68
C LEU A 80 6.37 -10.72 -10.00
N PRO A 81 7.46 -10.67 -9.21
CA PRO A 81 7.89 -11.82 -8.43
C PRO A 81 6.83 -12.14 -7.36
N ASP A 82 6.64 -13.42 -7.05
CA ASP A 82 5.84 -13.78 -5.88
C ASP A 82 6.60 -13.41 -4.59
N VAL A 83 5.89 -12.85 -3.62
CA VAL A 83 6.48 -12.42 -2.35
C VAL A 83 5.81 -13.15 -1.20
N HIS A 84 6.63 -13.86 -0.43
CA HIS A 84 6.26 -14.59 0.78
C HIS A 84 7.17 -14.18 1.95
N GLY A 85 7.06 -12.93 2.38
CA GLY A 85 7.91 -12.33 3.40
C GLY A 85 7.78 -10.82 3.43
N ILE A 86 8.45 -10.18 4.39
CA ILE A 86 8.41 -8.72 4.54
C ILE A 86 9.50 -8.09 3.67
N ILE A 87 9.10 -7.33 2.65
CA ILE A 87 10.01 -6.47 1.89
C ILE A 87 9.67 -5.02 2.23
N PRO A 88 10.52 -4.31 3.01
CA PRO A 88 10.30 -2.92 3.38
C PRO A 88 10.61 -1.97 2.22
N ASN A 89 10.27 -0.69 2.40
CA ASN A 89 10.62 0.41 1.50
C ASN A 89 10.12 0.23 0.05
N ILE A 90 8.94 -0.34 -0.11
CA ILE A 90 8.27 -0.41 -1.41
C ILE A 90 7.64 0.93 -1.79
N ARG A 91 7.45 1.15 -3.09
CA ARG A 91 6.67 2.29 -3.61
C ARG A 91 5.56 1.80 -4.54
N LEU A 92 4.37 2.40 -4.40
CA LEU A 92 3.26 2.15 -5.31
C LEU A 92 3.31 3.12 -6.49
N VAL A 93 3.27 2.57 -7.70
CA VAL A 93 3.33 3.36 -8.93
C VAL A 93 1.91 3.77 -9.32
N ASN A 94 1.65 5.07 -9.32
CA ASN A 94 0.35 5.67 -9.68
C ASN A 94 -0.84 4.99 -8.96
N PRO A 95 -0.89 5.07 -7.61
CA PRO A 95 -2.00 4.53 -6.84
C PRO A 95 -3.28 5.34 -7.11
N VAL A 96 -4.42 4.66 -7.13
CA VAL A 96 -5.75 5.22 -7.35
C VAL A 96 -6.75 4.51 -6.43
N ILE A 97 -7.59 5.30 -5.77
CA ILE A 97 -8.77 4.83 -5.05
C ILE A 97 -9.96 4.79 -6.00
N HIS A 98 -10.62 3.63 -6.10
CA HIS A 98 -11.81 3.44 -6.93
C HIS A 98 -13.09 3.70 -6.16
N THR A 99 -13.15 3.23 -4.92
CA THR A 99 -14.32 3.33 -4.06
C THR A 99 -13.90 3.62 -2.63
N ILE A 100 -14.69 4.45 -1.96
CA ILE A 100 -14.65 4.68 -0.52
C ILE A 100 -16.08 4.62 -0.04
N TYR A 101 -16.34 3.81 0.97
CA TYR A 101 -17.63 3.78 1.64
C TYR A 101 -17.44 3.51 3.12
N ALA A 102 -18.29 4.13 3.94
CA ALA A 102 -18.32 3.90 5.37
C ALA A 102 -19.48 2.97 5.71
N THR A 103 -19.23 2.00 6.59
CA THR A 103 -20.26 1.16 7.19
C THR A 103 -20.26 1.41 8.69
N SER A 104 -21.43 1.69 9.26
CA SER A 104 -21.66 1.74 10.71
C SER A 104 -22.76 0.75 11.07
N ALA A 105 -22.60 0.04 12.18
CA ALA A 105 -23.71 -0.73 12.74
C ALA A 105 -24.70 0.23 13.43
N GLU A 106 -25.98 -0.16 13.49
CA GLU A 106 -27.10 0.68 13.96
C GLU A 106 -26.89 1.24 15.38
N ASN A 107 -26.10 0.56 16.22
CA ASN A 107 -25.76 0.98 17.59
C ASN A 107 -24.25 1.19 17.80
N SER A 108 -23.47 1.41 16.75
CA SER A 108 -22.02 1.62 16.84
C SER A 108 -21.67 3.10 16.90
N THR A 109 -20.83 3.48 17.85
CA THR A 109 -20.17 4.80 17.89
C THR A 109 -19.04 4.92 16.86
N PHE A 110 -18.67 3.82 16.21
CA PHE A 110 -17.59 3.76 15.22
C PHE A 110 -18.14 3.48 13.81
N ALA A 111 -17.55 4.15 12.83
CA ALA A 111 -17.74 3.87 11.42
C ALA A 111 -16.47 3.21 10.85
N THR A 112 -16.63 2.08 10.16
CA THR A 112 -15.56 1.44 9.41
C THR A 112 -15.50 2.05 8.02
N ILE A 113 -14.36 2.63 7.64
CA ILE A 113 -14.14 3.15 6.29
C ILE A 113 -13.46 2.06 5.48
N ASN A 114 -14.12 1.63 4.40
CA ASN A 114 -13.58 0.67 3.45
C ASN A 114 -13.11 1.42 2.21
N CYS A 115 -11.92 1.09 1.72
CA CYS A 115 -11.38 1.65 0.48
C CYS A 115 -10.89 0.54 -0.46
N SER A 116 -11.10 0.73 -1.76
CA SER A 116 -10.52 -0.12 -2.80
C SER A 116 -9.43 0.65 -3.52
N ILE A 117 -8.18 0.19 -3.37
CA ILE A 117 -7.00 0.82 -3.97
C ILE A 117 -6.43 -0.08 -5.05
N SER A 118 -6.05 0.53 -6.17
CA SER A 118 -5.20 -0.12 -7.17
C SER A 118 -3.95 0.71 -7.46
N ALA A 119 -2.90 0.09 -7.99
CA ALA A 119 -1.73 0.76 -8.52
C ALA A 119 -1.33 0.16 -9.87
N GLN A 120 -0.68 0.95 -10.73
CA GLN A 120 -0.11 0.46 -12.00
C GLN A 120 1.11 -0.45 -11.79
N GLY A 121 1.73 -0.39 -10.62
CA GLY A 121 2.90 -1.18 -10.31
C GLY A 121 3.31 -1.05 -8.86
N ILE A 122 4.31 -1.86 -8.50
CA ILE A 122 5.04 -1.80 -7.24
C ILE A 122 6.52 -1.78 -7.56
N GLU A 123 7.26 -0.90 -6.90
CA GLU A 123 8.71 -0.80 -6.96
C GLU A 123 9.28 -1.35 -5.65
N PHE A 124 10.26 -2.23 -5.78
CA PHE A 124 11.01 -2.78 -4.66
C PHE A 124 12.27 -1.94 -4.43
N PRO A 125 12.80 -1.90 -3.19
CA PRO A 125 14.09 -1.26 -2.96
C PRO A 125 15.15 -1.88 -3.87
N GLN A 126 15.95 -1.05 -4.51
CA GLN A 126 17.11 -1.49 -5.28
C GLN A 126 18.05 -2.20 -4.30
N THR A 127 18.25 -3.52 -4.46
CA THR A 127 19.37 -4.18 -3.81
C THR A 127 20.63 -3.58 -4.41
N THR A 128 21.36 -2.76 -3.66
CA THR A 128 22.74 -2.41 -3.98
C THR A 128 23.55 -3.70 -3.91
N SER A 129 23.61 -4.43 -5.03
CA SER A 129 24.64 -5.45 -5.22
C SER A 129 25.98 -4.74 -5.18
N SER A 130 26.61 -4.72 -4.00
CA SER A 130 28.02 -4.38 -3.87
C SER A 130 28.78 -5.33 -4.76
N ASN A 131 29.26 -4.81 -5.91
CA ASN A 131 30.26 -5.44 -6.76
C ASN A 131 31.58 -5.51 -5.97
N ASN A 132 31.65 -6.33 -4.93
CA ASN A 132 32.92 -6.88 -4.48
C ASN A 132 33.29 -8.02 -5.44
N LYS A 133 33.70 -7.65 -6.66
CA LYS A 133 34.66 -8.48 -7.39
C LYS A 133 35.88 -8.57 -6.49
N GLY A 134 36.03 -9.71 -5.82
CA GLY A 134 37.27 -10.05 -5.14
C GLY A 134 38.42 -9.83 -6.11
N GLN A 135 39.29 -8.87 -5.79
CA GLN A 135 40.61 -8.80 -6.37
C GLN A 135 41.33 -10.09 -5.97
N GLY A 136 41.28 -11.08 -6.84
CA GLY A 136 42.26 -12.17 -6.83
C GLY A 136 43.59 -11.60 -7.27
N SER A 137 44.39 -11.10 -6.32
CA SER A 137 45.83 -11.01 -6.44
C SER A 137 46.42 -12.02 -5.47
N GLY A 138 46.94 -13.12 -5.99
CA GLY A 138 47.46 -14.19 -5.16
C GLY A 138 47.86 -15.43 -5.94
N ARG A 139 48.74 -15.26 -6.94
CA ARG A 139 49.88 -16.15 -7.20
C ARG A 139 50.72 -15.61 -8.36
#